data_AF-A0A958C628-F1
#
_entry.id   AF-A0A958C628-F1
#
_cell.length_a   1.000
_cell.length_b   1.000
_cell.length_c   1.000
_cell.angle_alpha   90.00
_cell.angle_beta   90.00
_cell.angle_gamma   90.00
#
_symmetry.space_group_name_H-M   'P 1'
#
loop_
_entity.id
_entity.type
_entity.pdbx_description
1 polymer ?
#
loop_
_entity_poly.entity_id
_entity_poly.type
_entity_poly.pdbx_seq_one_letter_code
_entity_poly.pdbx_strand_id
1 'polypeptide(L)'
;GYMAQEQETLDFAATPLQLIRDAAPLNETEARSFLHYFLFAGDAVFTPVGRLSYGERSRLALALLAVRGCNFLLLDEPINHLDIPSRESFERAMARFEGTVLAVVHDRYFIERFAETLWSVDEGEVMVLAA
;
A
#
# COMPACT_ATOMS: atom_id res chain seq x y z
N GLY A 1 -1.90 -10.80 -1.73
CA GLY A 1 -3.06 -9.89 -1.73
C GLY A 1 -3.08 -9.06 -3.00
N TYR A 2 -4.26 -8.62 -3.43
CA TYR A 2 -4.45 -7.80 -4.64
C TYR A 2 -4.96 -6.41 -4.24
N MET A 3 -4.34 -5.36 -4.77
CA MET A 3 -4.80 -3.98 -4.62
C MET A 3 -5.25 -3.48 -5.99
N ALA A 4 -6.57 -3.41 -6.20
CA ALA A 4 -7.17 -2.82 -7.39
C ALA A 4 -7.11 -1.29 -7.33
N GLN A 5 -7.15 -0.64 -8.49
CA GLN A 5 -7.17 0.82 -8.64
C GLN A 5 -8.40 1.47 -7.97
N GLU A 6 -9.52 0.75 -7.90
CA GLU A 6 -10.74 1.18 -7.21
C GLU A 6 -10.72 0.64 -5.77
N GLN A 7 -10.69 1.55 -4.79
CA GLN A 7 -10.64 1.25 -3.33
C GLN A 7 -11.98 0.68 -2.79
N GLU A 8 -12.70 -0.13 -3.56
CA GLU A 8 -14.05 -0.62 -3.27
C GLU A 8 -14.12 -1.57 -2.06
N THR A 9 -12.98 -2.03 -1.56
CA THR A 9 -12.90 -3.06 -0.50
C THR A 9 -12.76 -2.51 0.93
N LEU A 10 -12.58 -1.21 1.12
CA LEU A 10 -12.49 -0.61 2.46
C LEU A 10 -13.89 -0.32 3.02
N ASP A 11 -14.15 -0.67 4.28
CA ASP A 11 -15.35 -0.21 4.98
C ASP A 11 -15.20 1.28 5.36
N PHE A 12 -16.00 2.13 4.73
CA PHE A 12 -15.96 3.59 4.88
C PHE A 12 -16.45 4.07 6.25
N ALA A 13 -17.21 3.24 6.98
CA ALA A 13 -17.70 3.56 8.32
C ALA A 13 -16.67 3.18 9.41
N ALA A 14 -15.78 2.23 9.13
CA ALA A 14 -14.74 1.80 10.05
C ALA A 14 -13.62 2.84 10.17
N THR A 15 -12.79 2.68 11.20
CA THR A 15 -11.56 3.45 11.42
C THR A 15 -10.33 2.62 11.05
N PRO A 16 -9.19 3.24 10.71
CA PRO A 16 -7.93 2.52 10.50
C PRO A 16 -7.58 1.56 11.64
N LEU A 17 -7.78 1.98 12.89
CA LEU A 17 -7.51 1.16 14.05
C LEU A 17 -8.38 -0.10 14.10
N GLN A 18 -9.68 0.04 13.83
CA GLN A 18 -10.60 -1.10 13.79
C GLN A 18 -10.20 -2.08 12.70
N LEU A 19 -9.98 -1.59 11.47
CA LEU A 19 -9.66 -2.44 10.34
C LEU A 19 -8.37 -3.25 10.54
N ILE A 20 -7.34 -2.66 11.17
CA ILE A 20 -6.09 -3.38 11.47
C ILE A 20 -6.29 -4.45 12.55
N ARG A 21 -7.08 -4.15 13.59
CA ARG A 21 -7.39 -5.11 14.66
C ARG A 21 -8.31 -6.24 14.20
N ASP A 22 -9.15 -5.98 13.19
CA ASP A 22 -9.98 -7.00 12.55
C ASP A 22 -9.15 -7.89 11.60
N ALA A 23 -8.08 -7.32 11.02
CA ALA A 23 -7.21 -8.02 10.07
C ALA A 23 -6.11 -8.86 10.72
N ALA A 24 -5.71 -8.57 11.96
CA ALA A 24 -4.68 -9.29 12.69
C ALA A 24 -4.88 -9.20 14.21
N PRO A 25 -4.45 -10.21 14.99
CA PRO A 25 -4.65 -10.26 16.44
C PRO A 25 -3.68 -9.32 17.20
N LEU A 26 -3.76 -8.02 16.91
CA LEU A 26 -2.98 -6.97 17.54
C LEU A 26 -3.81 -6.28 18.63
N ASN A 27 -3.17 -5.96 19.76
CA ASN A 27 -3.77 -5.04 20.73
C ASN A 27 -3.76 -3.59 20.20
N GLU A 28 -4.45 -2.67 20.87
CA GLU A 28 -4.53 -1.28 20.40
C GLU A 28 -3.16 -0.61 20.27
N THR A 29 -2.26 -0.82 21.23
CA THR A 29 -0.91 -0.23 21.20
C THR A 29 -0.13 -0.76 20.00
N GLU A 30 -0.14 -2.07 19.77
CA GLU A 30 0.52 -2.70 18.62
C GLU A 30 -0.06 -2.22 17.30
N ALA A 31 -1.39 -2.14 17.18
CA ALA A 31 -2.06 -1.67 15.97
C ALA A 31 -1.75 -0.20 15.68
N ARG A 32 -1.67 0.66 16.71
CA ARG A 32 -1.29 2.08 16.55
C ARG A 32 0.18 2.22 16.17
N SER A 33 1.06 1.44 16.78
CA SER A 33 2.48 1.39 16.38
C SER A 33 2.63 0.92 14.93
N PHE A 34 1.87 -0.09 14.52
CA PHE A 34 1.85 -0.57 13.14
C PHE A 34 1.38 0.51 12.16
N LEU A 35 0.23 1.13 12.45
CA LEU A 35 -0.35 2.22 11.66
C LEU A 35 0.57 3.44 11.55
N HIS A 36 1.40 3.70 12.56
CA HIS A 36 2.40 4.77 12.52
C HIS A 36 3.42 4.58 11.39
N TYR A 37 3.80 3.34 11.05
CA TYR A 37 4.69 3.07 9.91
C TYR A 37 4.07 3.47 8.57
N PHE A 38 2.73 3.51 8.49
CA PHE A 38 1.96 3.95 7.33
C PHE A 38 1.48 5.41 7.47
N LEU A 39 2.10 6.17 8.38
CA LEU A 39 1.83 7.58 8.70
C LEU A 39 0.39 7.88 9.11
N PHE A 40 -0.24 6.95 9.81
CA PHE A 40 -1.41 7.26 10.62
C PHE A 40 -0.93 7.60 12.03
N ALA A 41 -1.00 8.89 12.39
CA ALA A 41 -0.53 9.41 13.67
C ALA A 41 -1.65 10.15 14.41
N GLY A 42 -1.50 10.28 15.74
CA GLY A 42 -2.44 10.98 16.59
C GLY A 42 -3.85 10.42 16.46
N ASP A 43 -4.81 11.31 16.18
CA ASP A 43 -6.24 10.96 16.08
C ASP A 43 -6.64 10.41 14.72
N ALA A 44 -5.76 10.43 13.72
CA ALA A 44 -6.06 9.92 12.37
C ALA A 44 -6.44 8.43 12.38
N VAL A 45 -5.95 7.66 13.37
CA VAL A 45 -6.30 6.24 13.54
C VAL A 45 -7.77 6.02 13.91
N PHE A 46 -8.46 7.07 14.38
CA PHE A 46 -9.87 7.08 14.77
C PHE A 46 -10.76 7.79 13.75
N THR A 47 -10.18 8.40 12.71
CA THR A 47 -10.94 9.05 11.65
C THR A 47 -11.63 7.98 10.80
N PRO A 48 -12.96 8.07 10.57
CA PRO A 48 -13.66 7.16 9.68
C PRO A 48 -13.03 7.17 8.29
N VAL A 49 -12.91 6.00 7.67
CA VAL A 49 -12.24 5.83 6.37
C VAL A 49 -12.85 6.70 5.29
N GLY A 50 -14.16 6.93 5.31
CA GLY A 50 -14.83 7.81 4.36
C GLY A 50 -14.46 9.30 4.46
N ARG A 51 -13.74 9.71 5.51
CA ARG A 51 -13.18 11.07 5.66
C ARG A 51 -11.70 11.15 5.29
N LEU A 52 -11.07 10.03 4.99
CA LEU A 52 -9.68 9.99 4.57
C LEU A 52 -9.54 10.44 3.11
N SER A 53 -8.50 11.21 2.84
CA SER A 53 -8.03 11.48 1.49
C SER A 53 -7.76 10.19 0.71
N TYR A 54 -7.71 10.28 -0.61
CA TYR A 54 -7.39 9.12 -1.45
C TYR A 54 -6.03 8.49 -1.08
N GLY A 55 -5.00 9.33 -0.85
CA GLY A 55 -3.67 8.87 -0.45
C GLY A 55 -3.63 8.19 0.93
N GLU A 56 -4.40 8.68 1.90
CA GLU A 56 -4.57 8.00 3.19
C GLU A 56 -5.24 6.63 3.03
N ARG A 57 -6.28 6.54 2.21
CA ARG A 57 -6.95 5.26 1.92
C ARG A 57 -6.01 4.27 1.23
N SER A 58 -5.17 4.73 0.30
CA SER A 58 -4.16 3.87 -0.34
C SER A 58 -3.12 3.37 0.66
N ARG A 59 -2.66 4.23 1.59
CA ARG A 59 -1.76 3.81 2.68
C ARG A 59 -2.42 2.80 3.62
N LEU A 60 -3.71 2.97 3.93
CA LEU A 60 -4.46 2.02 4.76
C LEU A 60 -4.66 0.68 4.07
N ALA A 61 -4.97 0.67 2.77
CA ALA A 61 -5.08 -0.56 2.00
C ALA A 61 -3.76 -1.35 2.04
N LEU A 62 -2.63 -0.66 1.86
CA LEU A 62 -1.32 -1.27 1.98
C LEU A 62 -1.04 -1.80 3.40
N ALA A 63 -1.39 -1.04 4.44
CA ALA A 63 -1.27 -1.46 5.83
C ALA A 63 -2.07 -2.76 6.10
N LEU A 64 -3.30 -2.87 5.58
CA LEU A 64 -4.14 -4.06 5.72
C LEU A 64 -3.56 -5.28 5.01
N LEU A 65 -2.94 -5.10 3.85
CA LEU A 65 -2.28 -6.19 3.14
C LEU A 65 -1.05 -6.68 3.92
N ALA A 66 -0.23 -5.75 4.42
CA ALA A 66 0.96 -6.06 5.21
C ALA A 66 0.60 -6.76 6.54
N VAL A 67 -0.42 -6.28 7.27
CA VAL A 67 -0.78 -6.85 8.59
C VAL A 67 -1.37 -8.26 8.48
N ARG A 68 -2.00 -8.60 7.34
CA ARG A 68 -2.52 -9.95 7.08
C ARG A 68 -1.41 -10.97 6.80
N GLY A 69 -0.14 -10.58 6.84
CA GLY A 69 0.98 -11.45 6.50
C GLY A 69 1.00 -11.84 5.03
N CYS A 70 0.46 -11.00 4.14
CA CYS A 70 0.63 -11.24 2.71
C CYS A 70 2.13 -11.23 2.40
N ASN A 71 2.63 -12.30 1.81
CA ASN A 71 4.01 -12.41 1.32
C ASN A 71 4.14 -12.06 -0.17
N PHE A 72 3.02 -11.82 -0.86
CA PHE A 72 2.96 -11.41 -2.26
C PHE A 72 1.94 -10.28 -2.44
N LEU A 73 2.35 -9.17 -3.04
CA LEU A 73 1.50 -8.04 -3.40
C LEU A 73 1.42 -7.89 -4.91
N LEU A 74 0.21 -7.81 -5.45
CA LEU A 74 -0.05 -7.42 -6.83
C LEU A 74 -0.67 -6.02 -6.83
N LEU A 75 0.01 -5.07 -7.46
CA LEU A 75 -0.33 -3.66 -7.45
C LEU A 75 -0.54 -3.14 -8.87
N ASP A 76 -1.67 -2.48 -9.11
CA ASP A 76 -1.97 -1.85 -10.41
C ASP A 76 -1.90 -0.33 -10.28
N GLU A 77 -0.95 0.30 -10.98
CA GLU A 77 -0.60 1.73 -10.92
C GLU A 77 -0.66 2.36 -9.50
N PRO A 78 0.04 1.80 -8.49
CA PRO A 78 -0.21 2.11 -7.08
C PRO A 78 0.17 3.54 -6.65
N ILE A 79 0.95 4.24 -7.46
CA ILE A 79 1.43 5.61 -7.21
C ILE A 79 0.65 6.67 -7.99
N ASN A 80 -0.32 6.25 -8.79
CA ASN A 80 -1.12 7.18 -9.56
C ASN A 80 -2.07 7.94 -8.62
N HIS A 81 -2.33 9.21 -8.91
CA HIS A 81 -3.14 10.11 -8.06
C HIS A 81 -2.61 10.38 -6.64
N LEU A 82 -1.43 9.87 -6.26
CA LEU A 82 -0.77 10.23 -5.01
C LEU A 82 -0.07 11.59 -5.13
N ASP A 83 -0.27 12.46 -4.15
CA ASP A 83 0.53 13.67 -3.99
C ASP A 83 1.97 13.31 -3.54
N ILE A 84 2.89 14.28 -3.61
CA ILE A 84 4.31 14.07 -3.30
C ILE A 84 4.50 13.44 -1.91
N PRO A 85 3.85 13.93 -0.83
CA PRO A 85 3.99 13.32 0.50
C PRO A 85 3.46 11.87 0.55
N SER A 86 2.35 11.57 -0.12
CA SER A 86 1.81 10.21 -0.16
C SER A 86 2.71 9.25 -0.94
N ARG A 87 3.35 9.73 -2.02
CA ARG A 87 4.35 8.95 -2.77
C ARG A 87 5.52 8.54 -1.89
N GLU A 88 6.17 9.47 -1.20
CA GLU A 88 7.28 9.16 -0.29
C GLU A 88 6.91 8.15 0.80
N SER A 89 5.65 8.20 1.22
CA SER A 89 5.11 7.32 2.27
C SER A 89 4.88 5.91 1.75
N PHE A 90 4.33 5.81 0.54
CA PHE A 90 4.19 4.55 -0.18
C PHE A 90 5.55 3.89 -0.41
N GLU A 91 6.51 4.68 -0.90
CA GLU A 91 7.91 4.29 -1.09
C GLU A 91 8.54 3.71 0.20
N ARG A 92 8.40 4.41 1.34
CA ARG A 92 8.89 3.92 2.64
C ARG A 92 8.23 2.62 3.09
N ALA A 93 6.95 2.43 2.79
CA ALA A 93 6.24 1.21 3.12
C ALA A 93 6.68 0.04 2.24
N MET A 94 6.89 0.28 0.94
CA MET A 94 7.45 -0.71 0.00
C MET A 94 8.85 -1.16 0.43
N ALA A 95 9.73 -0.22 0.81
CA ALA A 95 11.09 -0.55 1.25
C ALA A 95 11.14 -1.42 2.53
N ARG A 96 10.06 -1.50 3.31
CA ARG A 96 9.97 -2.28 4.54
C ARG A 96 9.17 -3.58 4.37
N PHE A 97 8.56 -3.78 3.22
CA PHE A 97 7.76 -4.96 2.98
C PHE A 97 8.67 -6.14 2.64
N GLU A 98 8.73 -7.14 3.52
CA GLU A 98 9.63 -8.30 3.39
C GLU A 98 9.11 -9.39 2.42
N GLY A 99 8.01 -9.13 1.71
CA GLY A 99 7.44 -10.03 0.71
C GLY A 99 7.80 -9.65 -0.72
N THR A 100 7.30 -10.42 -1.68
CA THR A 100 7.43 -10.13 -3.10
C THR A 100 6.37 -9.12 -3.56
N VAL A 101 6.76 -8.15 -4.37
CA VAL A 101 5.86 -7.17 -4.98
C VAL A 101 5.91 -7.30 -6.49
N LEU A 102 4.76 -7.48 -7.13
CA LEU A 102 4.57 -7.30 -8.56
C LEU A 102 3.73 -6.05 -8.77
N ALA A 103 4.32 -5.03 -9.39
CA ALA A 103 3.66 -3.75 -9.63
C ALA A 103 3.63 -3.40 -11.11
N VAL A 104 2.46 -2.96 -11.59
CA VAL A 104 2.30 -2.32 -12.90
C VAL A 104 2.53 -0.83 -12.70
N VAL A 105 3.56 -0.28 -13.34
CA VAL A 105 3.97 1.12 -13.18
C VAL A 105 4.46 1.71 -14.51
N HIS A 106 4.17 2.99 -14.72
CA HIS A 106 4.70 3.77 -15.85
C HIS A 106 5.72 4.84 -15.41
N ASP A 107 5.96 5.00 -14.10
CA ASP A 107 6.86 6.01 -13.53
C ASP A 107 8.30 5.49 -13.44
N ARG A 108 9.23 6.15 -14.15
CA ARG A 108 10.65 5.73 -14.20
C ARG A 108 11.35 5.83 -12.86
N TYR A 109 11.02 6.84 -12.04
CA TYR A 109 11.67 7.02 -10.73
C TYR A 109 11.29 5.89 -9.76
N PHE A 110 10.04 5.43 -9.82
CA PHE A 110 9.60 4.28 -9.04
C PHE A 110 10.35 3.01 -9.46
N ILE A 111 10.45 2.75 -10.76
CA ILE A 111 11.18 1.60 -11.30
C ILE A 111 12.64 1.62 -10.82
N GLU A 112 13.33 2.74 -11.01
CA GLU A 112 14.75 2.88 -10.64
C GLU A 112 15.02 2.69 -9.14
N ARG A 113 14.05 2.97 -8.27
CA ARG A 113 14.22 2.87 -6.80
C ARG A 113 13.78 1.55 -6.20
N PHE A 114 12.84 0.83 -6.82
CA PHE A 114 12.18 -0.33 -6.20
C PHE A 114 12.23 -1.61 -7.01
N ALA A 115 12.45 -1.55 -8.33
CA ALA A 115 12.41 -2.75 -9.15
C ALA A 115 13.71 -3.55 -9.02
N GLU A 116 13.59 -4.80 -8.57
CA GLU A 116 14.69 -5.78 -8.62
C GLU A 116 14.72 -6.54 -9.95
N THR A 117 13.58 -6.61 -10.64
CA THR A 117 13.43 -7.24 -11.95
C THR A 117 12.40 -6.46 -12.73
N LEU A 118 12.71 -6.11 -13.98
CA LEU A 118 11.82 -5.33 -14.82
C LEU A 118 11.22 -6.21 -15.91
N TRP A 119 9.90 -6.24 -16.02
CA TRP A 119 9.20 -6.89 -17.12
C TRP A 119 8.66 -5.82 -18.07
N SER A 120 9.09 -5.86 -19.33
CA SER A 120 8.53 -5.04 -20.40
C SER A 120 7.41 -5.81 -21.06
N VAL A 121 6.26 -5.17 -21.23
CA VAL A 121 5.14 -5.73 -22.00
C VAL A 121 4.99 -4.87 -23.25
N ASP A 122 5.19 -5.46 -24.43
CA ASP A 122 5.07 -4.79 -25.72
C ASP A 122 4.46 -5.74 -26.75
N GLU A 123 3.53 -5.24 -27.57
CA GLU A 123 2.78 -6.01 -28.59
C GLU A 123 2.19 -7.36 -28.12
N GLY A 124 1.86 -7.50 -26.83
CA GLY A 124 1.33 -8.73 -26.24
C GLY A 124 2.40 -9.76 -25.85
N GLU A 125 3.68 -9.43 -26.01
CA GLU A 125 4.81 -10.19 -25.52
C GLU A 125 5.35 -9.63 -24.20
N VAL A 126 5.91 -10.50 -23.36
CA VAL A 126 6.54 -10.13 -22.09
C VAL A 126 8.03 -10.46 -22.18
N MET A 127 8.88 -9.44 -22.01
CA MET A 127 10.33 -9.58 -21.96
C MET A 127 10.85 -9.26 -20.57
N VAL A 128 11.71 -10.13 -20.03
CA VAL A 128 12.38 -9.91 -18.75
C VAL A 128 13.69 -9.17 -18.99
N LEU A 129 13.81 -7.99 -18.39
CA LEU A 129 15.00 -7.16 -18.38
C LEU A 129 15.70 -7.31 -17.02
N ALA A 130 17.03 -7.40 -17.04
CA ALA A 130 17.81 -7.25 -15.81
C ALA A 130 17.75 -5.78 -15.37
N ALA A 131 17.38 -5.55 -14.11
CA ALA A 131 17.30 -4.21 -13.52
C ALA A 131 18.68 -3.59 -13.28
#